data_AF-A0A2M7CKJ1-F1
#
_entry.id   AF-A0A2M7CKJ1-F1
#
_cell.length_a   1.000
_cell.length_b   1.000
_cell.length_c   1.000
_cell.angle_alpha   90.00
_cell.angle_beta   90.00
_cell.angle_gamma   90.00
#
_symmetry.space_group_name_H-M   'P 1'
#
loop_
_entity.id
_entity.type
_entity.pdbx_description
1 polymer ?
#
loop_
_entity_poly.entity_id
_entity_poly.type
_entity_poly.pdbx_seq_one_letter_code
_entity_poly.pdbx_strand_id
1 'polypeptide(L)' 'CTYCIHRLKKAHAQAEAEGRDFRADEYVPACVQTCTGKARFFGDLEDPNSAVSQLEKNTRSFRLLEDVGTHPKTIYLREG' A
#
# COMPACT_ATOMS: atom_id res chain seq x y z
N CYS A 1 -11.48 -0.81 -6.84
CA CYS A 1 -10.10 -1.32 -6.69
C CYS A 1 -10.02 -2.13 -5.40
N THR A 2 -9.57 -3.38 -5.45
CA THR A 2 -9.46 -4.26 -4.25
C THR A 2 -8.01 -4.47 -3.83
N TYR A 3 -7.10 -3.59 -4.24
CA TYR A 3 -5.65 -3.71 -4.02
C TYR A 3 -5.07 -5.08 -4.38
N CYS A 4 -5.57 -5.66 -5.48
CA CYS A 4 -5.15 -7.00 -5.92
C CYS A 4 -5.30 -8.08 -4.84
N ILE A 5 -6.43 -8.12 -4.14
CA ILE A 5 -6.73 -9.12 -3.10
C ILE A 5 -6.46 -10.59 -3.54
N HIS A 6 -6.57 -10.90 -4.83
CA HIS A 6 -6.20 -12.22 -5.35
C HIS A 6 -4.69 -12.53 -5.21
N ARG A 7 -3.81 -11.53 -5.37
CA ARG A 7 -2.37 -11.65 -5.13
C ARG A 7 -2.07 -11.79 -3.65
N LEU A 8 -2.74 -11.01 -2.80
CA LEU A 8 -2.62 -11.12 -1.34
C LEU A 8 -2.99 -12.54 -0.87
N LYS A 9 -4.15 -13.05 -1.28
CA LYS A 9 -4.58 -14.42 -0.93
C LYS A 9 -3.58 -15.49 -1.38
N LYS A 10 -3.00 -15.32 -2.58
CA LYS A 10 -1.96 -16.23 -3.09
C LYS A 10 -0.69 -16.16 -2.24
N ALA A 11 -0.26 -14.96 -1.84
CA ALA A 11 0.92 -14.79 -0.98
C ALA A 11 0.70 -15.41 0.40
N HIS A 12 -0.47 -15.26 1.01
CA HIS A 12 -0.82 -15.94 2.26
C HIS A 12 -0.77 -17.47 2.13
N ALA A 13 -1.39 -18.03 1.08
CA ALA A 13 -1.38 -19.47 0.86
C ALA A 13 0.04 -20.02 0.66
N GLN A 14 0.93 -19.23 0.04
CA GLN A 14 2.34 -19.59 -0.12
C GLN A 14 3.08 -19.59 1.23
N ALA A 15 2.90 -18.54 2.05
CA ALA A 15 3.51 -18.47 3.37
C ALA A 15 3.06 -19.63 4.28
N GLU A 16 1.77 -19.97 4.23
CA GLU A 16 1.19 -21.12 4.94
C GLU A 16 1.80 -22.45 4.47
N ALA A 17 1.92 -22.65 3.15
CA ALA A 17 2.55 -23.85 2.58
C ALA A 17 4.04 -23.98 2.96
N GLU A 18 4.71 -22.85 3.19
CA GLU A 18 6.11 -22.77 3.64
C GLU A 18 6.26 -22.85 5.17
N GLY A 19 5.16 -22.90 5.93
CA GLY A 19 5.18 -23.00 7.38
C GLY A 19 5.73 -21.75 8.08
N ARG A 20 5.58 -20.57 7.48
CA ARG A 20 6.07 -19.30 8.01
C ARG A 20 4.98 -18.24 8.02
N ASP A 21 5.23 -17.16 8.77
CA ASP A 21 4.35 -16.01 8.76
C ASP A 21 4.41 -15.24 7.43
N PHE A 22 3.29 -14.61 7.09
CA PHE A 22 3.18 -13.71 5.94
C PHE A 22 3.89 -12.38 6.22
N ARG A 23 4.64 -11.87 5.25
CA ARG A 23 5.24 -10.53 5.30
C ARG A 23 4.56 -9.61 4.28
N ALA A 24 4.31 -8.37 4.68
CA ALA A 24 3.55 -7.40 3.89
C ALA A 24 4.18 -7.05 2.53
N ASP A 25 5.49 -7.25 2.38
CA ASP A 25 6.25 -6.98 1.15
C ASP A 25 6.18 -8.13 0.11
N GLU A 26 5.54 -9.25 0.43
CA GLU A 26 5.46 -10.43 -0.45
C GLU A 26 4.47 -10.29 -1.62
N TYR A 27 3.68 -9.22 -1.65
CA TYR A 27 2.87 -8.92 -2.83
C TYR A 27 2.85 -7.44 -3.15
N VAL A 28 2.78 -7.17 -4.45
CA VAL A 28 2.65 -5.82 -4.99
C VAL A 28 1.44 -5.79 -5.93
N PRO A 29 0.53 -4.80 -5.79
CA PRO A 29 -0.57 -4.62 -6.71
C PRO A 29 -0.10 -4.39 -8.14
N ALA A 30 -0.85 -4.87 -9.12
CA ALA A 30 -0.49 -4.76 -10.53
C ALA A 30 -0.25 -3.30 -10.97
N CYS A 31 -1.09 -2.37 -10.53
CA CYS A 31 -0.98 -0.95 -10.87
C CYS A 31 0.28 -0.26 -10.29
N VAL A 32 0.88 -0.84 -9.25
CA VAL A 32 2.13 -0.39 -8.63
C VAL A 32 3.30 -1.01 -9.39
N GLN A 33 3.25 -2.33 -9.63
CA GLN A 33 4.26 -3.08 -10.37
C GLN A 33 4.50 -2.53 -11.79
N THR A 34 3.43 -2.14 -12.49
CA THR A 34 3.53 -1.64 -13.88
C THR A 34 3.81 -0.14 -13.97
N CYS A 35 3.95 0.56 -12.83
CA CYS A 35 4.10 2.01 -12.83
C CYS A 35 5.54 2.42 -13.17
N THR A 36 5.79 2.73 -14.44
CA THR A 36 7.09 3.23 -14.92
C THR A 36 7.48 4.57 -14.29
N GLY A 37 6.50 5.46 -14.12
CA GLY A 37 6.70 6.80 -13.52
C GLY A 37 6.84 6.81 -12.00
N LYS A 38 6.81 5.65 -11.33
CA LYS A 38 6.91 5.53 -9.85
C LYS A 38 5.91 6.43 -9.10
N ALA A 39 4.71 6.61 -9.65
CA ALA A 39 3.66 7.45 -9.07
C ALA A 39 2.87 6.75 -7.95
N ARG A 40 2.98 5.42 -7.82
CA ARG A 40 2.23 4.63 -6.83
C ARG A 40 3.19 3.86 -5.95
N PHE A 41 2.91 3.90 -4.65
CA PHE A 41 3.63 3.18 -3.61
C PHE A 41 2.62 2.33 -2.84
N PHE A 42 3.06 1.16 -2.38
CA PHE A 42 2.21 0.23 -1.65
C PHE A 42 3.02 -0.41 -0.52
N GLY A 43 2.36 -0.66 0.60
CA GLY A 43 2.98 -1.23 1.80
C GLY A 43 2.06 -1.13 3.00
N ASP A 44 2.61 -1.47 4.16
CA ASP A 44 1.91 -1.44 5.44
C ASP A 44 1.95 -0.03 6.05
N LEU A 45 0.79 0.55 6.40
CA LEU A 45 0.72 1.85 7.05
C LEU A 45 1.10 1.78 8.55
N GLU A 46 1.00 0.60 9.15
CA GLU A 46 1.30 0.37 10.57
C GLU A 46 2.80 0.14 10.80
N ASP A 47 3.54 -0.30 9.78
CA ASP A 47 5.00 -0.37 9.82
C ASP A 47 5.62 1.03 9.60
N PRO A 48 6.26 1.65 10.61
CA PRO A 48 6.87 2.97 10.49
C PRO A 48 8.05 3.01 9.51
N ASN A 49 8.65 1.86 9.18
CA ASN A 49 9.75 1.77 8.25
C ASN A 49 9.29 1.63 6.79
N SER A 50 8.01 1.39 6.55
CA SER A 50 7.49 1.24 5.20
C SER A 50 7.54 2.56 4.41
N ALA A 51 7.73 2.46 3.10
CA ALA A 51 7.74 3.63 2.22
C ALA A 51 6.41 4.43 2.30
N VAL A 52 5.28 3.74 2.44
CA VAL A 52 3.96 4.40 2.51
C VAL A 52 3.74 5.10 3.85
N SER A 53 4.21 4.54 4.98
CA SER A 53 4.13 5.18 6.29
C SER A 53 4.98 6.45 6.36
N GLN A 54 6.16 6.43 5.72
CA GLN A 54 7.01 7.61 5.61
C GLN A 54 6.41 8.67 4.68
N LEU A 55 5.83 8.27 3.54
CA LEU A 55 5.18 9.19 2.59
C LEU A 55 3.90 9.82 3.17
N GLU A 56 3.17 9.10 4.02
CA GLU A 56 1.97 9.61 4.71
C GLU A 56 2.30 10.81 5.61
N LYS A 57 3.49 10.81 6.22
CA LYS A 57 3.98 11.91 7.07
C LYS A 57 4.58 13.08 6.28
N ASN A 58 4.66 12.98 4.95
CA ASN A 58 5.19 14.06 4.11
C ASN A 58 4.25 15.27 4.13
N THR A 59 4.77 16.50 4.10
CA THR A 59 3.95 17.73 4.08
C THR A 59 3.03 17.85 2.86
N ARG A 60 3.34 17.14 1.77
CA ARG A 60 2.51 17.10 0.56
C ARG A 60 1.38 16.08 0.65
N SER A 61 1.33 15.25 1.70
CA SER A 61 0.30 14.23 1.84
C SER A 61 -1.07 14.85 2.13
N PHE A 62 -2.11 14.20 1.61
CA PHE A 62 -3.50 14.47 1.97
C PHE A 62 -4.38 13.28 1.62
N ARG A 63 -5.51 13.15 2.30
CA ARG A 63 -6.58 12.24 1.93
C ARG A 63 -7.66 13.02 1.19
N LEU A 64 -8.31 12.36 0.24
CA LEU A 64 -9.37 12.98 -0.55
C LEU A 64 -10.66 13.05 0.29
N LEU A 65 -11.30 14.23 0.33
CA LEU A 65 -12.55 14.48 1.08
C LEU A 65 -12.44 14.12 2.58
N GLU A 66 -11.41 14.63 3.26
CA GLU A 66 -11.16 14.37 4.69
C GLU A 66 -12.31 14.79 5.61
N ASP A 67 -13.03 15.84 5.24
CA ASP A 67 -14.18 16.39 5.96
C ASP A 67 -15.36 15.41 6.08
N VAL A 68 -15.44 14.42 5.19
CA VAL A 68 -16.48 13.39 5.21
C VAL A 68 -16.18 12.26 6.21
N GLY A 69 -14.98 12.21 6.79
CA GLY A 69 -14.65 11.23 7.84
C GLY A 69 -14.59 9.76 7.36
N THR A 70 -14.31 9.53 6.08
CA THR A 70 -14.25 8.17 5.50
C THR A 70 -12.92 7.46 5.71
N HIS A 71 -11.90 8.18 6.19
CA HIS A 71 -10.55 7.67 6.49
C HIS A 71 -9.98 6.74 5.39
N PRO A 72 -9.94 7.19 4.11
CA PRO A 72 -9.55 6.33 3.00
C PRO A 72 -8.07 5.91 3.12
N LYS A 73 -7.76 4.66 2.79
CA LYS A 73 -6.38 4.14 2.84
C LYS A 73 -5.51 4.54 1.65
N THR A 74 -6.09 5.13 0.60
CA THR A 74 -5.33 5.81 -0.47
C THR A 74 -5.00 7.23 -0.02
N ILE A 75 -3.72 7.54 0.04
CA ILE A 75 -3.20 8.88 0.34
C ILE A 75 -2.58 9.44 -0.93
N TYR A 76 -2.83 10.71 -1.20
CA TYR A 76 -2.31 11.43 -2.37
C TYR A 76 -1.16 12.34 -1.94
N LEU A 77 -0.27 12.63 -2.89
CA LEU A 77 0.79 13.63 -2.73
C LEU A 77 0.49 14.79 -3.68
N ARG A 78 0.49 16.01 -3.16
CA ARG A 78 0.37 17.24 -3.97
C ARG A 78 1.61 17.39 -4.87
N GLU A 79 1.42 17.98 -6.05
CA GLU A 79 2.54 18.45 -6.86
C GLU A 79 3.35 19.49 -6.08
N GLY A 80 4.66 19.51 -6.35
CA GLY A 80 5.62 20.43 -5.73
C GLY A 80 5.91 21.63 -6.61
#